data_AF-A0A521LE51-F1
#
_entry.id   AF-A0A521LE51-F1
#
_cell.length_a   1.000
_cell.length_b   1.000
_cell.length_c   1.000
_cell.angle_alpha   90.00
_cell.angle_beta   90.00
_cell.angle_gamma   90.00
#
_symmetry.space_group_name_H-M   'P 1'
#
loop_
_entity.id
_entity.type
_entity.pdbx_description
1 polymer ?
#
loop_
_entity_poly.entity_id
_entity_poly.type
_entity_poly.pdbx_seq_one_letter_code
_entity_poly.pdbx_strand_id
1 'polypeptide(L)'
;MKRSQAIRLTAAGALAAVTFTLALLHLIALAMGGELKVGGLRLAVVASGYDRRAEQQVATRNPDLANLAEAERLSRLAIAQFPYDTSAWLRIAYIDGIRNLGLSKAGVAALSRSYDLVAVDPLLAPWRIHFALENWGNLPAALRISAESEARSLSADGGGRSKLQAALAAVSNPETTPVAQKWLERYVISPSRVEQAAHENAAKHDGLLKN
;
A
#
# COMPACT_ATOMS: atom_id res chain seq x y z
N MET A 1 9.41 57.02 21.68
CA MET A 1 10.06 55.79 21.15
C MET A 1 9.34 54.47 21.51
N LYS A 2 8.62 54.31 22.63
CA LYS A 2 8.03 53.00 23.03
C LYS A 2 6.86 52.52 22.14
N ARG A 3 6.02 53.41 21.58
CA ARG A 3 4.85 53.02 20.78
C ARG A 3 5.20 52.39 19.42
N SER A 4 6.24 52.86 18.74
CA SER A 4 6.62 52.34 17.42
C SER A 4 7.24 50.93 17.49
N GLN A 5 7.92 50.59 18.58
CA GLN A 5 8.44 49.24 18.82
C GLN A 5 7.31 48.24 19.08
N ALA A 6 6.31 48.61 19.88
CA ALA A 6 5.15 47.75 20.14
C ALA A 6 4.39 47.42 18.85
N ILE A 7 4.12 48.43 18.01
CA ILE A 7 3.43 48.23 16.72
C ILE A 7 4.21 47.29 15.79
N ARG A 8 5.54 47.44 15.71
CA ARG A 8 6.39 46.57 14.88
C ARG A 8 6.39 45.12 15.38
N LEU A 9 6.48 44.91 16.69
CA LEU A 9 6.43 43.56 17.28
C LEU A 9 5.08 42.89 17.05
N THR A 10 3.97 43.63 17.22
CA THR A 10 2.63 43.10 16.94
C THR A 10 2.46 42.76 15.45
N ALA A 11 2.94 43.62 14.54
CA ALA A 11 2.87 43.36 13.11
C ALA A 11 3.71 42.13 12.70
N ALA A 12 4.92 42.00 13.23
CA ALA A 12 5.77 40.83 12.98
C ALA A 12 5.13 39.53 13.51
N GLY A 13 4.55 39.57 14.72
CA GLY A 13 3.84 38.44 15.30
C GLY A 13 2.61 38.02 14.48
N ALA A 14 1.82 38.98 14.01
CA ALA A 14 0.66 38.72 13.16
C ALA A 14 1.07 38.08 11.82
N LEU A 15 2.12 38.60 11.17
CA LEU A 15 2.63 38.04 9.91
C LEU A 15 3.16 36.62 10.10
N ALA A 16 3.89 36.35 11.19
CA ALA A 16 4.38 35.01 11.50
C ALA A 16 3.24 34.02 11.74
N ALA A 17 2.21 34.43 12.49
CA ALA A 17 1.02 33.62 12.73
C ALA A 17 0.29 33.28 11.43
N VAL A 18 0.03 34.27 10.57
CA VAL A 18 -0.63 34.07 9.27
C VAL A 18 0.19 33.12 8.37
N THR A 19 1.49 33.32 8.30
CA THR A 19 2.39 32.47 7.49
C THR A 19 2.37 31.03 7.99
N PHE A 20 2.43 30.83 9.31
CA PHE A 20 2.36 29.51 9.92
C PHE A 20 1.02 28.82 9.67
N THR A 21 -0.10 29.51 9.88
CA THR A 21 -1.44 28.95 9.64
C THR A 21 -1.63 28.58 8.17
N LEU A 22 -1.18 29.42 7.23
CA LEU A 22 -1.24 29.09 5.80
C LEU A 22 -0.37 27.88 5.47
N ALA A 23 0.87 27.82 5.96
CA ALA A 23 1.74 26.67 5.74
C ALA A 23 1.10 25.38 6.29
N LEU A 24 0.50 25.44 7.48
CA LEU A 24 -0.20 24.31 8.09
C LEU A 24 -1.41 23.87 7.25
N LEU A 25 -2.23 24.81 6.76
CA LEU A 25 -3.37 24.50 5.90
C LEU A 25 -2.92 23.87 4.57
N HIS A 26 -1.82 24.33 3.98
CA HIS A 26 -1.26 23.71 2.79
C HIS A 26 -0.73 22.31 3.08
N LEU A 27 -0.07 22.09 4.22
CA LEU A 27 0.37 20.76 4.64
C LEU A 27 -0.80 19.81 4.90
N ILE A 28 -1.90 20.28 5.50
CA ILE A 28 -3.12 19.49 5.71
C ILE A 28 -3.76 19.17 4.35
N ALA A 29 -3.91 20.15 3.46
CA ALA A 29 -4.46 19.92 2.13
C ALA A 29 -3.62 18.90 1.34
N LEU A 30 -2.29 19.03 1.39
CA LEU A 30 -1.34 18.10 0.79
C LEU A 30 -1.46 16.70 1.42
N ALA A 31 -1.56 16.64 2.74
CA ALA A 31 -1.75 15.39 3.47
C ALA A 31 -3.06 14.74 3.08
N MET A 32 -4.17 15.47 2.93
CA MET A 32 -5.46 14.96 2.45
C MET A 32 -5.47 14.61 0.95
N GLY A 33 -4.31 14.70 0.31
CA GLY A 33 -4.11 14.34 -1.08
C GLY A 33 -4.49 15.42 -2.09
N GLY A 34 -4.63 16.65 -1.62
CA GLY A 34 -4.94 17.83 -2.40
C GLY A 34 -3.78 18.29 -3.28
N GLU A 35 -4.14 19.08 -4.28
CA GLU A 35 -3.22 19.77 -5.17
C GLU A 35 -2.77 21.08 -4.49
N LEU A 36 -1.46 21.37 -4.50
CA LEU A 36 -0.99 22.68 -4.06
C LEU A 36 -1.36 23.68 -5.15
N LYS A 37 -2.37 24.52 -4.89
CA LYS A 37 -2.81 25.58 -5.80
C LYS A 37 -2.50 26.94 -5.19
N VAL A 38 -1.96 27.85 -5.99
CA VAL A 38 -1.88 29.29 -5.66
C VAL A 38 -2.66 30.04 -6.73
N GLY A 39 -3.84 30.52 -6.36
CA GLY A 39 -4.84 31.00 -7.33
C GLY A 39 -5.32 29.87 -8.25
N GLY A 40 -5.27 30.11 -9.57
CA GLY A 40 -5.58 29.11 -10.59
C GLY A 40 -4.40 28.21 -10.99
N LEU A 41 -3.19 28.47 -10.48
CA LEU A 41 -1.98 27.73 -10.85
C LEU A 41 -1.79 26.53 -9.94
N ARG A 42 -1.64 25.36 -10.55
CA ARG A 42 -1.33 24.09 -9.87
C ARG A 42 0.19 23.98 -9.75
N LEU A 43 0.72 24.31 -8.56
CA LEU A 43 2.16 24.40 -8.31
C LEU A 43 2.81 23.03 -8.10
N ALA A 44 2.14 22.16 -7.35
CA ALA A 44 2.66 20.84 -7.04
C ALA A 44 1.53 19.84 -6.86
N VAL A 45 1.79 18.62 -7.28
CA VAL A 45 0.94 17.46 -7.01
C VAL A 45 1.82 16.42 -6.38
N VAL A 46 1.44 16.02 -5.17
CA VAL A 46 2.17 14.97 -4.46
C VAL A 46 1.52 13.65 -4.80
N ALA A 47 2.33 12.70 -5.27
CA ALA A 47 1.90 11.36 -5.68
C ALA A 47 1.00 10.69 -4.64
N SER A 48 1.38 10.81 -3.36
CA SER A 48 0.67 10.25 -2.22
C SER A 48 -0.78 10.72 -2.11
N GLY A 49 -1.11 11.85 -2.72
CA GLY A 49 -2.46 12.37 -2.76
C GLY A 49 -3.39 11.72 -3.77
N TYR A 50 -2.84 11.15 -4.84
CA TYR A 50 -3.60 10.30 -5.74
C TYR A 50 -3.88 8.94 -5.11
N ASP A 51 -2.88 8.38 -4.43
CA ASP A 51 -3.01 7.07 -3.81
C ASP A 51 -4.10 7.00 -2.77
N ARG A 52 -4.10 7.93 -1.81
CA ARG A 52 -5.10 7.90 -0.74
C ARG A 52 -6.52 8.08 -1.26
N ARG A 53 -6.73 9.00 -2.21
CA ARG A 53 -8.05 9.24 -2.80
C ARG A 53 -8.53 8.01 -3.55
N ALA A 54 -7.66 7.43 -4.38
CA ALA A 54 -8.02 6.26 -5.16
C ALA A 54 -8.20 5.01 -4.27
N GLU A 55 -7.43 4.87 -3.18
CA GLU A 55 -7.61 3.84 -2.15
C GLU A 55 -8.97 3.98 -1.44
N GLN A 56 -9.35 5.20 -1.04
CA GLN A 56 -10.66 5.46 -0.43
C GLN A 56 -11.82 5.07 -1.34
N GLN A 57 -11.69 5.26 -2.66
CA GLN A 57 -12.72 4.87 -3.62
C GLN A 57 -12.85 3.35 -3.80
N VAL A 58 -11.79 2.58 -3.59
CA VAL A 58 -11.80 1.11 -3.75
C VAL A 58 -12.00 0.35 -2.43
N ALA A 59 -11.83 1.00 -1.29
CA ALA A 59 -11.95 0.39 0.04
C ALA A 59 -13.39 0.06 0.43
N THR A 60 -14.41 0.58 -0.28
CA THR A 60 -15.80 0.22 -0.03
C THR A 60 -16.11 -1.18 -0.55
N ARG A 61 -16.87 -1.99 0.20
CA ARG A 61 -17.23 -3.38 -0.16
C ARG A 61 -17.92 -3.52 -1.52
N ASN A 62 -18.61 -2.47 -1.97
CA ASN A 62 -19.24 -2.42 -3.29
C ASN A 62 -19.06 -1.01 -3.87
N PRO A 63 -17.91 -0.71 -4.51
CA PRO A 63 -17.64 0.60 -5.05
C PRO A 63 -18.53 0.87 -6.26
N ASP A 64 -19.15 2.04 -6.31
CA ASP A 64 -19.91 2.49 -7.48
C ASP A 64 -18.99 2.61 -8.71
N LEU A 65 -19.54 2.38 -9.91
CA LEU A 65 -18.82 2.46 -11.18
C LEU A 65 -18.20 3.86 -11.39
N ALA A 66 -18.86 4.92 -10.94
CA ALA A 66 -18.32 6.27 -11.01
C ALA A 66 -17.06 6.43 -10.13
N ASN A 67 -17.08 5.86 -8.92
CA ASN A 67 -15.92 5.86 -8.02
C ASN A 67 -14.76 5.04 -8.59
N LEU A 68 -15.04 3.90 -9.22
CA LEU A 68 -14.03 3.09 -9.91
C LEU A 68 -13.40 3.82 -11.11
N ALA A 69 -14.21 4.55 -11.90
CA ALA A 69 -13.70 5.35 -13.01
C ALA A 69 -12.78 6.48 -12.54
N GLU A 70 -13.15 7.17 -11.47
CA GLU A 70 -12.30 8.20 -10.87
C GLU A 70 -11.02 7.61 -10.27
N ALA A 71 -11.11 6.49 -9.53
CA ALA A 71 -9.94 5.80 -8.98
C ALA A 71 -8.96 5.37 -10.08
N GLU A 72 -9.46 4.84 -11.19
CA GLU A 72 -8.64 4.46 -12.34
C GLU A 72 -7.95 5.67 -12.96
N ARG A 73 -8.70 6.77 -13.16
CA ARG A 73 -8.17 8.01 -13.71
C ARG A 73 -7.05 8.56 -12.83
N LEU A 74 -7.24 8.59 -11.50
CA LEU A 74 -6.23 9.03 -10.55
C LEU A 74 -5.00 8.10 -10.55
N SER A 75 -5.19 6.78 -10.60
CA SER A 75 -4.08 5.84 -10.74
C SER A 75 -3.29 6.02 -12.03
N ARG A 76 -3.97 6.27 -13.17
CA ARG A 76 -3.29 6.54 -14.44
C ARG A 76 -2.49 7.84 -14.40
N LEU A 77 -3.00 8.88 -13.74
CA LEU A 77 -2.25 10.12 -13.52
C LEU A 77 -1.04 9.91 -12.62
N ALA A 78 -1.19 9.10 -11.55
CA ALA A 78 -0.07 8.72 -10.68
C ALA A 78 1.02 7.99 -11.46
N ILE A 79 0.66 6.98 -12.28
CA ILE A 79 1.60 6.24 -13.13
C ILE A 79 2.28 7.15 -14.16
N ALA A 80 1.54 8.08 -14.78
CA ALA A 80 2.10 9.01 -15.75
C ALA A 80 3.17 9.93 -15.13
N GLN A 81 3.02 10.28 -13.85
CA GLN A 81 3.97 11.10 -13.11
C GLN A 81 5.09 10.27 -12.46
N PHE A 82 4.75 9.06 -11.98
CA PHE A 82 5.62 8.14 -11.27
C PHE A 82 5.40 6.71 -11.78
N PRO A 83 6.10 6.30 -12.87
CA PRO A 83 5.91 4.98 -13.47
C PRO A 83 6.22 3.78 -12.57
N TYR A 84 6.91 4.03 -11.45
CA TYR A 84 7.31 3.04 -10.44
C TYR A 84 6.34 2.95 -9.25
N ASP A 85 5.17 3.59 -9.33
CA ASP A 85 4.15 3.52 -8.29
C ASP A 85 3.44 2.15 -8.28
N THR A 86 3.94 1.24 -7.45
CA THR A 86 3.41 -0.12 -7.27
C THR A 86 1.94 -0.14 -6.86
N SER A 87 1.51 0.80 -6.01
CA SER A 87 0.14 0.88 -5.49
C SER A 87 -0.84 1.26 -6.61
N ALA A 88 -0.47 2.23 -7.45
CA ALA A 88 -1.28 2.62 -8.60
C ALA A 88 -1.47 1.46 -9.59
N TRP A 89 -0.40 0.71 -9.90
CA TRP A 89 -0.49 -0.48 -10.77
C TRP A 89 -1.38 -1.58 -10.17
N LEU A 90 -1.23 -1.89 -8.89
CA LEU A 90 -2.08 -2.85 -8.18
C LEU A 90 -3.55 -2.42 -8.19
N ARG A 91 -3.82 -1.13 -7.96
CA ARG A 91 -5.17 -0.57 -8.00
C ARG A 91 -5.81 -0.67 -9.38
N ILE A 92 -5.06 -0.45 -10.47
CA ILE A 92 -5.56 -0.68 -11.83
C ILE A 92 -5.95 -2.15 -12.03
N ALA A 93 -5.13 -3.09 -11.56
CA ALA A 93 -5.47 -4.52 -11.64
C ALA A 93 -6.74 -4.86 -10.84
N TYR A 94 -6.90 -4.29 -9.64
CA TYR A 94 -8.08 -4.47 -8.79
C TYR A 94 -9.35 -3.94 -9.45
N ILE A 95 -9.31 -2.73 -10.02
CA ILE A 95 -10.43 -2.12 -10.74
C ILE A 95 -10.82 -2.96 -11.96
N ASP A 96 -9.83 -3.47 -12.70
CA ASP A 96 -10.05 -4.39 -13.82
C ASP A 96 -10.75 -5.68 -13.36
N GLY A 97 -10.31 -6.26 -12.24
CA GLY A 97 -10.92 -7.44 -11.63
C GLY A 97 -12.40 -7.23 -11.29
N ILE A 98 -12.76 -6.09 -10.69
CA ILE A 98 -14.15 -5.77 -10.35
C ILE A 98 -15.00 -5.63 -11.62
N ARG A 99 -14.52 -4.88 -12.62
CA ARG A 99 -15.31 -4.58 -13.83
C ARG A 99 -15.60 -5.79 -14.69
N ASN A 100 -14.66 -6.74 -14.75
CA ASN A 100 -14.77 -7.91 -15.62
C ASN A 100 -15.19 -9.18 -14.87
N LEU A 101 -15.52 -9.08 -13.57
CA LEU A 101 -15.79 -10.24 -12.69
C LEU A 101 -14.66 -11.27 -12.74
N GLY A 102 -13.42 -10.79 -12.76
CA GLY A 102 -12.19 -11.55 -12.95
C GLY A 102 -11.12 -10.74 -13.66
N LEU A 103 -9.87 -11.19 -13.64
CA LEU A 103 -8.76 -10.46 -14.24
C LEU A 103 -8.73 -10.59 -15.77
N SER A 104 -8.82 -9.47 -16.49
CA SER A 104 -8.57 -9.41 -17.92
C SER A 104 -7.07 -9.50 -18.22
N LYS A 105 -6.70 -9.61 -19.51
CA LYS A 105 -5.27 -9.53 -19.92
C LYS A 105 -4.62 -8.21 -19.49
N ALA A 106 -5.37 -7.11 -19.49
CA ALA A 106 -4.86 -5.81 -19.05
C ALA A 106 -4.66 -5.77 -17.52
N GLY A 107 -5.59 -6.35 -16.75
CA GLY A 107 -5.44 -6.49 -15.30
C GLY A 107 -4.27 -7.39 -14.92
N VAL A 108 -4.06 -8.50 -15.63
CA VAL A 108 -2.88 -9.37 -15.46
C VAL A 108 -1.59 -8.60 -15.71
N ALA A 109 -1.52 -7.81 -16.78
CA ALA A 109 -0.34 -7.00 -17.07
C ALA A 109 -0.07 -5.94 -15.99
N ALA A 110 -1.11 -5.30 -15.46
CA ALA A 110 -0.99 -4.33 -14.37
C ALA A 110 -0.53 -4.99 -13.06
N LEU A 111 -1.08 -6.17 -12.72
CA LEU A 111 -0.66 -6.95 -11.55
C LEU A 111 0.81 -7.40 -11.69
N SER A 112 1.20 -7.89 -12.87
CA SER A 112 2.60 -8.22 -13.19
C SER A 112 3.51 -7.04 -12.96
N ARG A 113 3.13 -5.86 -13.47
CA ARG A 113 3.92 -4.66 -13.29
C ARG A 113 4.10 -4.29 -11.82
N SER A 114 3.10 -4.50 -10.98
CA SER A 114 3.23 -4.27 -9.54
C SER A 114 4.30 -5.18 -8.90
N TYR A 115 4.41 -6.44 -9.33
CA TYR A 115 5.43 -7.37 -8.85
C TYR A 115 6.83 -7.05 -9.37
N ASP A 116 6.94 -6.63 -10.64
CA ASP A 116 8.22 -6.28 -11.27
C ASP A 116 8.90 -5.08 -10.60
N LEU A 117 8.10 -4.14 -10.09
CA LEU A 117 8.60 -2.90 -9.48
C LEU A 117 9.13 -3.12 -8.07
N VAL A 118 8.39 -3.88 -7.26
CA VAL A 118 8.77 -4.18 -5.87
C VAL A 118 8.36 -5.61 -5.55
N ALA A 119 9.34 -6.48 -5.33
CA ALA A 119 9.12 -7.90 -5.04
C ALA A 119 8.36 -8.11 -3.72
N VAL A 120 8.66 -7.31 -2.69
CA VAL A 120 8.04 -7.40 -1.37
C VAL A 120 7.82 -6.00 -0.82
N ASP A 121 6.56 -5.63 -0.59
CA ASP A 121 6.18 -4.39 0.07
C ASP A 121 5.31 -4.75 1.30
N PRO A 122 5.78 -4.60 2.54
CA PRO A 122 5.03 -5.00 3.73
C PRO A 122 3.69 -4.29 3.95
N LEU A 123 3.44 -3.17 3.25
CA LEU A 123 2.18 -2.45 3.28
C LEU A 123 1.21 -3.00 2.22
N LEU A 124 1.68 -3.28 1.01
CA LEU A 124 0.84 -3.75 -0.11
C LEU A 124 0.72 -5.28 -0.17
N ALA A 125 1.69 -6.02 0.36
CA ALA A 125 1.79 -7.47 0.25
C ALA A 125 0.52 -8.20 0.70
N PRO A 126 -0.12 -7.88 1.84
CA PRO A 126 -1.34 -8.58 2.26
C PRO A 126 -2.47 -8.44 1.22
N TRP A 127 -2.65 -7.24 0.68
CA TRP A 127 -3.66 -6.96 -0.34
C TRP A 127 -3.31 -7.63 -1.66
N ARG A 128 -2.05 -7.53 -2.10
CA ARG A 128 -1.57 -8.10 -3.36
C ARG A 128 -1.64 -9.63 -3.38
N ILE A 129 -1.24 -10.28 -2.28
CA ILE A 129 -1.33 -11.73 -2.10
C ILE A 129 -2.80 -12.18 -2.10
N HIS A 130 -3.66 -11.53 -1.32
CA HIS A 130 -5.10 -11.84 -1.29
C HIS A 130 -5.70 -11.73 -2.69
N PHE A 131 -5.45 -10.62 -3.38
CA PHE A 131 -5.98 -10.39 -4.73
C PHE A 131 -5.46 -11.39 -5.77
N ALA A 132 -4.18 -11.78 -5.68
CA ALA A 132 -3.60 -12.82 -6.54
C ALA A 132 -4.25 -14.18 -6.28
N LEU A 133 -4.55 -14.52 -5.02
CA LEU A 133 -5.25 -15.76 -4.67
C LEU A 133 -6.70 -15.73 -5.16
N GLU A 134 -7.44 -14.63 -5.00
CA GLU A 134 -8.82 -14.53 -5.53
C GLU A 134 -8.89 -14.74 -7.06
N ASN A 135 -7.80 -14.46 -7.79
CA ASN A 135 -7.72 -14.59 -9.24
C ASN A 135 -6.81 -15.74 -9.71
N TRP A 136 -6.42 -16.67 -8.83
CA TRP A 136 -5.33 -17.62 -9.05
C TRP A 136 -5.43 -18.40 -10.38
N GLY A 137 -6.63 -18.87 -10.73
CA GLY A 137 -6.91 -19.64 -11.95
C GLY A 137 -6.53 -18.90 -13.24
N ASN A 138 -6.67 -17.57 -13.23
CA ASN A 138 -6.40 -16.70 -14.39
C ASN A 138 -4.95 -16.18 -14.43
N LEU A 139 -4.14 -16.43 -13.40
CA LEU A 139 -2.77 -15.95 -13.36
C LEU A 139 -1.80 -16.84 -14.16
N PRO A 140 -0.89 -16.25 -14.96
CA PRO A 140 0.27 -16.95 -15.49
C PRO A 140 1.13 -17.57 -14.40
N ALA A 141 1.83 -18.67 -14.72
CA ALA A 141 2.70 -19.37 -13.77
C ALA A 141 3.75 -18.46 -13.10
N ALA A 142 4.32 -17.51 -13.86
CA ALA A 142 5.29 -16.55 -13.33
C ALA A 142 4.69 -15.69 -12.21
N LEU A 143 3.46 -15.20 -12.36
CA LEU A 143 2.81 -14.39 -11.31
C LEU A 143 2.46 -15.20 -10.07
N ARG A 144 2.07 -16.47 -10.25
CA ARG A 144 1.84 -17.39 -9.12
C ARG A 144 3.11 -17.59 -8.29
N ILE A 145 4.26 -17.71 -8.96
CA ILE A 145 5.57 -17.81 -8.31
C ILE A 145 5.90 -16.51 -7.55
N SER A 146 5.68 -15.35 -8.17
CA SER A 146 5.90 -14.05 -7.51
C SER A 146 5.05 -13.89 -6.26
N ALA A 147 3.77 -14.26 -6.32
CA ALA A 147 2.86 -14.22 -5.17
C ALA A 147 3.29 -15.17 -4.04
N GLU A 148 3.73 -16.41 -4.38
CA GLU A 148 4.25 -17.34 -3.38
C GLU A 148 5.54 -16.82 -2.74
N SER A 149 6.44 -16.24 -3.54
CA SER A 149 7.68 -15.65 -3.03
C SER A 149 7.41 -14.50 -2.07
N GLU A 150 6.45 -13.62 -2.41
CA GLU A 150 6.06 -12.52 -1.54
C GLU A 150 5.44 -13.02 -0.23
N ALA A 151 4.55 -14.02 -0.28
CA ALA A 151 3.97 -14.63 0.91
C ALA A 151 5.05 -15.24 1.82
N ARG A 152 6.03 -15.94 1.24
CA ARG A 152 7.17 -16.47 1.98
C ARG A 152 7.97 -15.35 2.65
N SER A 153 8.32 -14.29 1.91
CA SER A 153 9.07 -13.16 2.47
C SER A 153 8.31 -12.43 3.56
N LEU A 154 7.00 -12.21 3.39
CA LEU A 154 6.16 -11.56 4.39
C LEU A 154 6.04 -12.39 5.68
N SER A 155 6.15 -13.72 5.59
CA SER A 155 6.06 -14.60 6.76
C SER A 155 7.32 -14.65 7.64
N ALA A 156 8.44 -14.10 7.15
CA ALA A 156 9.74 -14.17 7.81
C ALA A 156 9.86 -13.26 9.05
N ASP A 157 8.95 -12.29 9.21
CA ASP A 157 8.86 -11.45 10.41
C ASP A 157 7.50 -11.63 11.11
N GLY A 158 7.47 -11.45 12.44
CA GLY A 158 6.26 -11.70 13.24
C GLY A 158 5.07 -10.78 12.90
N GLY A 159 5.32 -9.55 12.45
CA GLY A 159 4.28 -8.60 12.07
C GLY A 159 3.67 -8.95 10.71
N GLY A 160 4.52 -9.23 9.73
CA GLY A 160 4.16 -9.70 8.40
C GLY A 160 3.41 -11.03 8.44
N ARG A 161 3.82 -11.97 9.31
CA ARG A 161 3.10 -13.24 9.52
C ARG A 161 1.65 -13.04 9.92
N SER A 162 1.38 -12.17 10.88
CA SER A 162 0.01 -11.86 11.32
C SER A 162 -0.82 -11.25 10.19
N LYS A 163 -0.22 -10.37 9.39
CA LYS A 163 -0.88 -9.78 8.20
C LYS A 163 -1.16 -10.82 7.11
N LEU A 164 -0.19 -11.72 6.86
CA LEU A 164 -0.35 -12.82 5.91
C LEU A 164 -1.48 -13.74 6.34
N GLN A 165 -1.53 -14.13 7.62
CA GLN A 165 -2.62 -14.94 8.17
C GLN A 165 -3.99 -14.30 7.91
N ALA A 166 -4.14 -13.01 8.17
CA ALA A 166 -5.38 -12.29 7.90
C ALA A 166 -5.75 -12.28 6.41
N ALA A 167 -4.77 -12.05 5.53
CA ALA A 167 -4.97 -12.07 4.08
C ALA A 167 -5.40 -13.45 3.57
N LEU A 168 -4.77 -14.53 4.05
CA LEU A 168 -5.12 -15.90 3.67
C LEU A 168 -6.50 -16.31 4.16
N ALA A 169 -6.89 -15.91 5.38
CA ALA A 169 -8.21 -16.18 5.95
C ALA A 169 -9.34 -15.43 5.24
N ALA A 170 -9.03 -14.32 4.55
CA ALA A 170 -9.99 -13.53 3.79
C ALA A 170 -10.23 -14.06 2.37
N VAL A 171 -9.50 -15.08 1.91
CA VAL A 171 -9.68 -15.68 0.58
C VAL A 171 -11.04 -16.39 0.51
N SER A 172 -11.85 -15.97 -0.44
CA SER A 172 -13.23 -16.42 -0.62
C SER A 172 -13.43 -17.31 -1.86
N ASN A 173 -12.54 -17.24 -2.84
CA ASN A 173 -12.60 -18.10 -4.02
C ASN A 173 -12.34 -19.58 -3.66
N PRO A 174 -13.35 -20.49 -3.83
CA PRO A 174 -13.27 -21.87 -3.39
C PRO A 174 -12.21 -22.70 -4.12
N GLU A 175 -11.84 -22.33 -5.36
CA GLU A 175 -10.79 -23.02 -6.12
C GLU A 175 -9.40 -22.80 -5.49
N THR A 176 -9.26 -21.73 -4.72
CA THR A 176 -7.98 -21.20 -4.24
C THR A 176 -7.84 -21.33 -2.74
N THR A 177 -8.94 -21.59 -2.02
CA THR A 177 -8.94 -21.94 -0.59
C THR A 177 -7.94 -23.05 -0.24
N PRO A 178 -7.80 -24.16 -1.02
CA PRO A 178 -6.79 -25.18 -0.71
C PRO A 178 -5.35 -24.66 -0.83
N VAL A 179 -5.09 -23.73 -1.75
CA VAL A 179 -3.77 -23.08 -1.91
C VAL A 179 -3.49 -22.18 -0.72
N ALA A 180 -4.46 -21.34 -0.33
CA ALA A 180 -4.36 -20.47 0.83
C ALA A 180 -4.14 -21.26 2.13
N GLN A 181 -4.87 -22.36 2.32
CA GLN A 181 -4.71 -23.26 3.47
C GLN A 181 -3.31 -23.88 3.53
N LYS A 182 -2.80 -24.36 2.39
CA LYS A 182 -1.43 -24.89 2.29
C LYS A 182 -0.39 -23.83 2.64
N TRP A 183 -0.61 -22.58 2.25
CA TRP A 183 0.28 -21.46 2.59
C TRP A 183 0.19 -21.10 4.07
N LEU A 184 -1.00 -21.15 4.68
CA LEU A 184 -1.18 -20.94 6.12
C LEU A 184 -0.40 -21.98 6.93
N GLU A 185 -0.53 -23.26 6.57
CA GLU A 185 0.20 -24.36 7.21
C GLU A 185 1.72 -24.18 7.08
N ARG A 186 2.18 -23.84 5.87
CA ARG A 186 3.60 -23.75 5.52
C ARG A 186 4.30 -22.51 6.08
N TYR A 187 3.64 -21.35 6.05
CA TYR A 187 4.28 -20.05 6.30
C TYR A 187 3.87 -19.44 7.64
N VAL A 188 2.72 -19.84 8.20
CA VAL A 188 2.21 -19.27 9.46
C VAL A 188 2.31 -20.27 10.61
N ILE A 189 1.84 -21.50 10.43
CA ILE A 189 1.75 -22.50 11.52
C ILE A 189 3.09 -23.20 11.76
N SER A 190 3.76 -23.62 10.68
CA SER A 190 5.05 -24.31 10.76
C SER A 190 6.18 -23.37 10.31
N PRO A 191 6.61 -22.41 11.15
CA PRO A 191 7.72 -21.54 10.79
C PRO A 191 8.93 -22.41 10.43
N SER A 192 9.63 -22.01 9.38
CA SER A 192 10.71 -22.81 8.81
C SER A 192 11.70 -23.26 9.90
N ARG A 193 12.27 -24.47 9.78
CA ARG A 193 13.32 -24.97 10.69
C ARG A 193 14.47 -23.98 10.89
N VAL A 194 14.69 -23.08 9.93
CA VAL A 194 15.70 -22.02 9.99
C VAL A 194 15.36 -20.97 11.05
N GLU A 195 14.09 -20.55 11.16
CA GLU A 195 13.65 -19.65 12.24
C GLU A 195 13.72 -20.33 13.61
N GLN A 196 13.33 -21.60 13.68
CA GLN A 196 13.47 -22.39 14.91
C GLN A 196 14.93 -22.47 15.34
N ALA A 197 15.85 -22.76 14.42
CA ALA A 197 17.28 -22.79 14.69
C ALA A 197 17.85 -21.42 15.06
N ALA A 198 17.38 -20.33 14.46
CA ALA A 198 17.80 -18.96 14.81
C ALA A 198 17.36 -18.60 16.24
N HIS A 199 16.12 -18.92 16.62
CA HIS A 199 15.63 -18.72 17.98
C HIS A 199 16.39 -19.58 19.01
N GLU A 200 16.68 -20.84 18.69
CA GLU A 200 17.49 -21.71 19.55
C GLU A 200 18.91 -21.16 19.75
N ASN A 201 19.54 -20.64 18.68
CA ASN A 201 20.89 -20.08 18.77
C ASN A 201 20.93 -18.77 19.56
N ALA A 202 19.92 -17.90 19.40
CA ALA A 202 19.80 -16.67 20.18
C ALA A 202 19.63 -16.97 21.69
N ALA A 203 18.80 -17.96 22.04
CA ALA A 203 18.61 -18.39 23.42
C ALA A 203 19.91 -18.95 24.05
N LYS A 204 20.70 -19.72 23.28
CA LYS A 204 22.01 -20.21 23.72
C LYS A 204 23.00 -19.07 24.00
N HIS A 205 23.01 -18.03 23.16
CA HIS A 205 23.93 -16.90 23.33
C HIS A 205 23.59 -16.04 24.57
N ASP A 206 22.32 -15.83 24.88
CA ASP A 206 21.90 -15.08 26.08
C ASP A 206 22.22 -15.84 27.38
N GLY A 207 22.19 -17.18 27.34
CA GLY A 207 22.63 -18.02 28.45
C GLY A 207 24.13 -17.95 28.75
N LEU A 208 24.97 -17.69 27.74
CA LEU A 208 26.42 -17.58 27.91
C LEU A 208 26.86 -16.23 28.50
N LEU A 209 26.07 -15.17 28.36
CA LEU A 209 26.39 -13.84 28.92
C LEU A 209 26.03 -13.68 30.39
N LYS A 210 25.30 -14.65 30.97
CA LYS A 210 24.82 -14.62 32.36
C LYS A 210 25.71 -15.41 33.34
N ASN A 211 26.78 -16.03 32.85
CA ASN A 211 27.77 -16.77 33.64
C ASN A 211 29.14 -16.10 33.54
#